data_AF-A0A2R7P2Z7-F1
#
_entry.id   AF-A0A2R7P2Z7-F1
#
_cell.length_a   1.000
_cell.length_b   1.000
_cell.length_c   1.000
_cell.angle_alpha   90.00
_cell.angle_beta   90.00
_cell.angle_gamma   90.00
#
_symmetry.space_group_name_H-M   'P 1'
#
loop_
_entity.id
_entity.type
_entity.pdbx_description
1 polymer ?
#
loop_
_entity_poly.entity_id
_entity_poly.type
_entity_poly.pdbx_seq_one_letter_code
_entity_poly.pdbx_strand_id
1 'polypeptide(L)'
;MSARLIAWGLAVCALIVGAKALQSHLVNKGDAQGAARVQHAWDAQENARNAATARDNATKFRNAERTAHEDAQREASRRARDVAAAAAVRSLRAEVARLNSRPDPYPTGDAGLAACAGEARAARELLGESSGAYQELAAEADGLRDQVTGLQSFARNVCGAGKTGGAVD
;
A
#
# COMPACT_ATOMS: atom_id res chain seq x y z
N MET A 1 -91.08 -5.65 32.26
CA MET A 1 -89.94 -4.93 31.65
C MET A 1 -89.44 -5.73 30.45
N SER A 2 -89.23 -5.05 29.34
CA SER A 2 -89.40 -5.55 27.97
C SER A 2 -88.14 -6.23 27.43
N ALA A 3 -88.22 -7.53 27.09
CA ALA A 3 -87.17 -8.28 26.39
C ALA A 3 -86.61 -7.57 25.15
N ARG A 4 -87.42 -6.71 24.53
CA ARG A 4 -87.03 -5.82 23.44
C ARG A 4 -85.93 -4.82 23.83
N LEU A 5 -85.97 -4.23 25.03
CA LEU A 5 -84.94 -3.30 25.51
C LEU A 5 -83.61 -4.01 25.77
N ILE A 6 -83.66 -5.25 26.29
CA ILE A 6 -82.47 -6.08 26.48
C ILE A 6 -81.86 -6.46 25.12
N ALA A 7 -82.69 -6.85 24.14
CA ALA A 7 -82.25 -7.15 22.78
C ALA A 7 -81.61 -5.93 22.09
N TRP A 8 -82.20 -4.74 22.24
CA TRP A 8 -81.61 -3.49 21.74
C TRP A 8 -80.30 -3.14 22.45
N GLY A 9 -80.22 -3.31 23.78
CA GLY A 9 -78.99 -3.09 24.54
C GLY A 9 -77.85 -4.01 24.09
N LEU A 10 -78.13 -5.30 23.88
CA LEU A 10 -77.16 -6.26 23.36
C LEU A 10 -76.73 -5.93 21.93
N ALA A 11 -77.66 -5.49 21.06
CA ALA A 11 -77.35 -5.07 19.70
C ALA A 11 -76.43 -3.83 19.68
N VAL A 12 -76.69 -2.84 20.54
CA VAL A 12 -75.84 -1.66 20.67
C VAL A 12 -74.46 -2.03 21.21
N CYS A 13 -74.37 -2.88 22.23
CA CYS A 13 -73.08 -3.36 22.73
C CYS A 13 -72.29 -4.12 21.66
N ALA A 14 -72.94 -4.99 20.89
CA ALA A 14 -72.29 -5.72 19.79
C ALA A 14 -71.76 -4.77 18.70
N LEU A 15 -72.51 -3.72 18.36
CA LEU A 15 -72.06 -2.68 17.42
C LEU A 15 -70.83 -1.92 17.94
N ILE A 16 -70.83 -1.54 19.22
CA ILE A 16 -69.70 -0.82 19.84
C ILE A 16 -68.45 -1.70 19.88
N VAL A 17 -68.57 -2.97 20.29
CA VAL A 17 -67.43 -3.91 20.31
C VAL A 17 -66.92 -4.17 18.90
N GLY A 18 -67.81 -4.39 17.93
CA GLY A 18 -67.44 -4.57 16.52
C GLY A 18 -66.69 -3.35 15.96
N ALA A 19 -67.19 -2.14 16.22
CA ALA A 19 -66.54 -0.90 15.79
C ALA A 19 -65.15 -0.73 16.42
N LYS A 20 -65.00 -1.02 17.73
CA LYS A 20 -63.70 -0.95 18.42
C LYS A 20 -62.72 -2.01 17.95
N ALA A 21 -63.17 -3.23 17.71
CA ALA A 21 -62.34 -4.30 17.14
C ALA A 21 -61.84 -3.93 15.74
N LEU A 22 -62.70 -3.34 14.91
CA LEU A 22 -62.33 -2.92 13.56
C LEU A 22 -61.34 -1.74 13.59
N GLN A 23 -61.55 -0.78 14.48
CA GLN A 23 -60.61 0.33 14.70
C GLN A 23 -59.23 -0.18 15.17
N SER A 24 -59.20 -1.09 16.15
CA SER A 24 -57.95 -1.69 16.64
C SER A 24 -57.22 -2.48 15.56
N HIS A 25 -57.95 -3.24 14.74
CA HIS A 25 -57.36 -3.98 13.62
C HIS A 25 -56.74 -3.06 12.57
N LEU A 26 -57.38 -1.94 12.26
CA LEU A 26 -56.86 -0.95 11.32
C LEU A 26 -55.60 -0.25 11.85
N VAL A 27 -55.57 0.10 13.15
CA VAL A 27 -54.39 0.68 13.80
C VAL A 27 -53.23 -0.33 13.80
N ASN A 28 -53.47 -1.57 14.23
CA ASN A 28 -52.44 -2.61 14.23
C ASN A 28 -51.88 -2.88 12.83
N LYS A 29 -52.73 -2.87 11.78
CA LYS A 29 -52.27 -2.97 10.40
C LYS A 29 -51.42 -1.78 9.97
N GLY A 30 -51.82 -0.57 10.34
CA GLY A 30 -51.08 0.66 10.06
C GLY A 30 -49.70 0.65 10.72
N ASP A 31 -49.64 0.24 12.00
CA ASP A 31 -48.40 0.14 12.76
C ASP A 31 -47.48 -0.95 12.20
N ALA A 32 -48.03 -2.13 11.87
CA ALA A 32 -47.26 -3.21 11.26
C ALA A 32 -46.70 -2.81 9.88
N GLN A 33 -47.49 -2.14 9.05
CA GLN A 33 -47.02 -1.62 7.77
C GLN A 33 -45.98 -0.51 7.96
N GLY A 34 -46.17 0.36 8.95
CA GLY A 34 -45.20 1.40 9.32
C GLY A 34 -43.85 0.81 9.74
N ALA A 35 -43.88 -0.15 10.66
CA ALA A 35 -42.70 -0.87 11.13
C ALA A 35 -41.99 -1.59 9.98
N ALA A 36 -42.74 -2.28 9.10
CA ALA A 36 -42.15 -2.96 7.94
C ALA A 36 -41.45 -2.00 6.98
N ARG A 37 -42.01 -0.80 6.73
CA ARG A 37 -41.36 0.21 5.88
C ARG A 37 -40.07 0.73 6.50
N VAL A 38 -40.08 1.02 7.81
CA VAL A 38 -38.88 1.51 8.52
C VAL A 38 -37.80 0.43 8.52
N GLN A 39 -38.17 -0.82 8.80
CA GLN A 39 -37.23 -1.94 8.78
C GLN A 39 -36.63 -2.13 7.39
N HIS A 40 -37.45 -2.12 6.34
CA HIS A 40 -36.97 -2.26 4.97
C HIS A 40 -36.03 -1.10 4.57
N ALA A 41 -36.35 0.15 4.95
CA ALA A 41 -35.48 1.29 4.68
C ALA A 41 -34.15 1.21 5.45
N TRP A 42 -34.20 0.75 6.70
CA TRP A 42 -33.02 0.50 7.52
C TRP A 42 -32.13 -0.57 6.90
N ASP A 43 -32.70 -1.74 6.58
CA ASP A 43 -31.95 -2.86 5.98
C ASP A 43 -31.33 -2.47 4.64
N ALA A 44 -32.05 -1.70 3.81
CA ALA A 44 -31.52 -1.18 2.55
C ALA A 44 -30.34 -0.24 2.78
N GLN A 45 -30.44 0.67 3.76
CA GLN A 45 -29.36 1.59 4.11
C GLN A 45 -28.14 0.85 4.66
N GLU A 46 -28.36 -0.11 5.56
CA GLU A 46 -27.29 -0.87 6.20
C GLU A 46 -26.58 -1.78 5.19
N ASN A 47 -27.32 -2.45 4.31
CA ASN A 47 -26.74 -3.20 3.20
C ASN A 47 -25.93 -2.32 2.26
N ALA A 48 -26.40 -1.10 1.96
CA ALA A 48 -25.67 -0.16 1.13
C ALA A 48 -24.35 0.30 1.81
N ARG A 49 -24.38 0.57 3.12
CA ARG A 49 -23.18 0.91 3.91
C ARG A 49 -22.18 -0.25 3.92
N ASN A 50 -22.65 -1.45 4.25
CA ASN A 50 -21.80 -2.64 4.29
C ASN A 50 -21.18 -2.94 2.92
N ALA A 51 -21.94 -2.81 1.83
CA ALA A 51 -21.43 -2.96 0.48
C ALA A 51 -20.38 -1.89 0.12
N ALA A 52 -20.59 -0.63 0.52
CA ALA A 52 -19.64 0.46 0.30
C ALA A 52 -18.34 0.21 1.07
N THR A 53 -18.42 -0.15 2.36
CA THR A 53 -17.26 -0.48 3.20
C THR A 53 -16.51 -1.69 2.66
N ALA A 54 -17.22 -2.74 2.21
CA ALA A 54 -16.59 -3.92 1.63
C ALA A 54 -15.80 -3.58 0.34
N ARG A 55 -16.36 -2.72 -0.52
CA ARG A 55 -15.67 -2.26 -1.75
C ARG A 55 -14.45 -1.40 -1.44
N ASP A 56 -14.56 -0.51 -0.47
CA ASP A 56 -13.45 0.33 -0.03
C ASP A 56 -12.31 -0.51 0.56
N ASN A 57 -12.64 -1.44 1.46
CA ASN A 57 -11.68 -2.38 2.04
C ASN A 57 -11.01 -3.24 0.96
N ALA A 58 -11.77 -3.82 0.03
CA ALA A 58 -11.20 -4.59 -1.07
C ALA A 58 -10.25 -3.76 -1.94
N THR A 59 -10.54 -2.48 -2.13
CA THR A 59 -9.67 -1.55 -2.88
C THR A 59 -8.40 -1.23 -2.09
N LYS A 60 -8.52 -0.99 -0.79
CA LYS A 60 -7.37 -0.80 0.12
C LYS A 60 -6.45 -2.01 0.13
N PHE A 61 -6.99 -3.22 0.25
CA PHE A 61 -6.19 -4.46 0.22
C PHE A 61 -5.45 -4.63 -1.10
N ARG A 62 -6.13 -4.50 -2.24
CA ARG A 62 -5.47 -4.61 -3.56
C ARG A 62 -4.39 -3.56 -3.76
N ASN A 63 -4.62 -2.33 -3.31
CA ASN A 63 -3.61 -1.28 -3.39
C ASN A 63 -2.42 -1.58 -2.48
N ALA A 64 -2.65 -2.06 -1.26
CA ALA A 64 -1.58 -2.46 -0.35
C ALA A 64 -0.75 -3.62 -0.91
N GLU A 65 -1.38 -4.64 -1.47
CA GLU A 65 -0.68 -5.75 -2.13
C GLU A 65 0.16 -5.29 -3.31
N ARG A 66 -0.40 -4.43 -4.18
CA ARG A 66 0.34 -3.85 -5.30
C ARG A 66 1.56 -3.07 -4.82
N THR A 67 1.39 -2.20 -3.82
CA THR A 67 2.50 -1.43 -3.25
C THR A 67 3.57 -2.33 -2.65
N ALA A 68 3.18 -3.35 -1.88
CA ALA A 68 4.12 -4.30 -1.29
C ALA A 68 4.90 -5.07 -2.38
N HIS A 69 4.25 -5.46 -3.47
CA HIS A 69 4.91 -6.14 -4.59
C HIS A 69 5.89 -5.22 -5.33
N GLU A 70 5.48 -3.99 -5.62
CA GLU A 70 6.35 -2.98 -6.26
C GLU A 70 7.55 -2.61 -5.38
N ASP A 71 7.38 -2.55 -4.06
CA ASP A 71 8.46 -2.31 -3.11
C ASP A 71 9.44 -3.49 -3.08
N ALA A 72 8.94 -4.72 -2.99
CA ALA A 72 9.77 -5.92 -3.03
C ALA A 72 10.57 -6.03 -4.34
N GLN A 73 9.96 -5.70 -5.48
CA GLN A 73 10.63 -5.72 -6.78
C GLN A 73 11.73 -4.66 -6.87
N ARG A 74 11.46 -3.44 -6.37
CA ARG A 74 12.46 -2.37 -6.31
C ARG A 74 13.63 -2.75 -5.40
N GLU A 75 13.36 -3.33 -4.24
CA GLU A 75 14.40 -3.79 -3.31
C GLU A 75 15.25 -4.92 -3.92
N ALA A 76 14.62 -5.91 -4.54
CA ALA A 76 15.33 -6.99 -5.22
C ALA A 76 16.25 -6.46 -6.33
N SER A 77 15.76 -5.50 -7.13
CA SER A 77 16.54 -4.87 -8.20
C SER A 77 17.74 -4.06 -7.67
N ARG A 78 17.62 -3.43 -6.50
CA ARG A 78 18.74 -2.74 -5.83
C ARG A 78 19.78 -3.73 -5.37
N ARG A 79 19.37 -4.73 -4.59
CA ARG A 79 20.28 -5.77 -4.07
C ARG A 79 21.02 -6.47 -5.21
N ALA A 80 20.35 -6.75 -6.33
CA ALA A 80 20.99 -7.32 -7.50
C ALA A 80 22.07 -6.40 -8.10
N ARG A 81 21.81 -5.09 -8.19
CA ARG A 81 22.80 -4.10 -8.66
C ARG A 81 24.00 -4.01 -7.71
N ASP A 82 23.77 -3.98 -6.40
CA ASP A 82 24.85 -3.90 -5.41
C ASP A 82 25.75 -5.14 -5.43
N VAL A 83 25.13 -6.32 -5.52
CA VAL A 83 25.86 -7.60 -5.65
C VAL A 83 26.68 -7.63 -6.94
N ALA A 84 26.11 -7.17 -8.06
CA ALA A 84 26.80 -7.11 -9.34
C ALA A 84 27.99 -6.13 -9.30
N ALA A 85 27.81 -4.94 -8.73
CA ALA A 85 28.87 -3.94 -8.58
C ALA A 85 30.01 -4.46 -7.69
N ALA A 86 29.66 -5.07 -6.55
CA ALA A 86 30.65 -5.68 -5.65
C ALA A 86 31.40 -6.84 -6.33
N ALA A 87 30.71 -7.65 -7.13
CA ALA A 87 31.35 -8.71 -7.93
C ALA A 87 32.31 -8.16 -8.99
N ALA A 88 31.94 -7.07 -9.67
CA ALA A 88 32.81 -6.42 -10.65
C ALA A 88 34.09 -5.87 -10.01
N VAL A 89 33.98 -5.18 -8.86
CA VAL A 89 35.14 -4.67 -8.11
C VAL A 89 36.04 -5.81 -7.63
N ARG A 90 35.47 -6.91 -7.11
CA ARG A 90 36.25 -8.11 -6.73
C ARG A 90 36.99 -8.70 -7.92
N SER A 91 36.32 -8.84 -9.07
CA SER A 91 36.93 -9.34 -10.29
C SER A 91 38.07 -8.44 -10.77
N LEU A 92 37.88 -7.12 -10.72
CA LEU A 92 38.92 -6.14 -11.06
C LEU A 92 40.14 -6.28 -10.15
N ARG A 93 39.95 -6.38 -8.83
CA ARG A 93 41.05 -6.57 -7.88
C ARG A 93 41.80 -7.88 -8.10
N ALA A 94 41.08 -8.97 -8.40
CA ALA A 94 41.70 -10.24 -8.74
C ALA A 94 42.54 -10.13 -10.02
N GLU A 95 42.06 -9.39 -11.03
CA GLU A 95 42.78 -9.14 -12.27
C GLU A 95 44.03 -8.29 -12.05
N VAL A 96 43.93 -7.23 -11.25
CA VAL A 96 45.08 -6.39 -10.84
C VAL A 96 46.14 -7.25 -10.14
N ALA A 97 45.73 -8.07 -9.18
CA ALA A 97 46.63 -8.98 -8.47
C ALA A 97 47.31 -9.97 -9.43
N ARG A 98 46.55 -10.54 -10.37
CA ARG A 98 47.09 -11.43 -11.41
C ARG A 98 48.14 -10.73 -12.27
N LEU A 99 47.83 -9.54 -12.79
CA LEU A 99 48.75 -8.76 -13.62
C LEU A 99 50.01 -8.37 -12.86
N ASN A 100 49.87 -8.00 -11.59
CA ASN A 100 50.98 -7.61 -10.73
C ASN A 100 51.83 -8.81 -10.30
N SER A 101 51.27 -10.02 -10.24
CA SER A 101 52.03 -11.24 -9.93
C SER A 101 52.91 -11.75 -11.07
N ARG A 102 52.71 -11.26 -12.30
CA ARG A 102 53.44 -11.73 -13.48
C ARG A 102 54.93 -11.37 -13.34
N PRO A 103 55.86 -12.31 -13.64
CA PRO A 103 57.28 -12.01 -13.72
C PRO A 103 57.53 -10.87 -14.69
N ASP A 104 58.48 -10.00 -14.35
CA ASP A 104 58.85 -8.88 -15.20
C ASP A 104 59.40 -9.42 -16.53
N PRO A 105 58.78 -9.11 -17.69
CA PRO A 105 59.23 -9.63 -18.97
C PRO A 105 60.52 -8.95 -19.46
N TYR A 106 61.01 -7.90 -18.79
CA TYR A 106 62.15 -7.13 -19.26
C TYR A 106 63.51 -7.73 -18.83
N PRO A 107 64.53 -7.68 -19.69
CA PRO A 107 65.87 -8.17 -19.37
C PRO A 107 66.53 -7.34 -18.25
N THR A 108 67.31 -8.01 -17.41
CA THR A 108 68.05 -7.38 -16.31
C THR A 108 69.08 -6.38 -16.84
N GLY A 109 68.96 -5.11 -16.44
CA GLY A 109 69.92 -4.04 -16.75
C GLY A 109 69.30 -2.74 -17.26
N ASP A 110 68.02 -2.75 -17.66
CA ASP A 110 67.31 -1.55 -18.10
C ASP A 110 66.48 -0.93 -16.95
N ALA A 111 67.10 0.01 -16.23
CA ALA A 111 66.47 0.69 -15.10
C ALA A 111 65.23 1.51 -15.50
N GLY A 112 65.15 1.97 -16.76
CA GLY A 112 64.01 2.73 -17.27
C GLY A 112 62.78 1.84 -17.44
N LEU A 113 62.94 0.67 -18.04
CA LEU A 113 61.85 -0.31 -18.20
C LEU A 113 61.36 -0.85 -16.86
N ALA A 114 62.26 -1.12 -15.92
CA ALA A 114 61.89 -1.54 -14.57
C ALA A 114 61.08 -0.47 -13.82
N ALA A 115 61.44 0.82 -13.97
CA ALA A 115 60.67 1.93 -13.40
C ALA A 115 59.26 2.01 -14.01
N CYS A 116 59.13 1.93 -15.34
CA CYS A 116 57.83 1.91 -16.01
C CYS A 116 56.95 0.73 -15.57
N ALA A 117 57.53 -0.45 -15.35
CA ALA A 117 56.81 -1.61 -14.83
C ALA A 117 56.29 -1.36 -13.40
N GLY A 118 57.09 -0.72 -12.55
CA GLY A 118 56.70 -0.28 -11.21
C GLY A 118 55.56 0.74 -11.21
N GLU A 119 55.64 1.77 -12.06
CA GLU A 119 54.58 2.77 -12.24
C GLU A 119 53.27 2.13 -12.72
N ALA A 120 53.35 1.22 -13.70
CA ALA A 120 52.17 0.50 -14.19
C ALA A 120 51.53 -0.38 -13.10
N ARG A 121 52.33 -0.96 -12.21
CA ARG A 121 51.85 -1.70 -11.04
C ARG A 121 51.07 -0.79 -10.09
N ALA A 122 51.67 0.35 -9.73
CA ALA A 122 51.05 1.34 -8.85
C ALA A 122 49.75 1.90 -9.43
N ALA A 123 49.73 2.21 -10.73
CA ALA A 123 48.53 2.70 -11.40
C ALA A 123 47.36 1.70 -11.34
N ARG A 124 47.64 0.38 -11.45
CA ARG A 124 46.61 -0.67 -11.35
C ARG A 124 46.08 -0.82 -9.93
N GLU A 125 46.94 -0.73 -8.91
CA GLU A 125 46.51 -0.73 -7.50
C GLU A 125 45.58 0.46 -7.22
N LEU A 126 45.99 1.67 -7.62
CA LEU A 126 45.17 2.89 -7.50
C LEU A 126 43.82 2.78 -8.24
N LEU A 127 43.79 2.13 -9.40
CA LEU A 127 42.55 1.85 -10.12
C LEU A 127 41.63 0.91 -9.31
N GLY A 128 42.19 -0.13 -8.69
CA GLY A 128 41.43 -1.06 -7.85
C GLY A 128 40.89 -0.43 -6.56
N GLU A 129 41.65 0.47 -5.94
CA GLU A 129 41.24 1.25 -4.78
C GLU A 129 40.13 2.25 -5.15
N SER A 130 40.37 3.09 -6.17
CA SER A 130 39.41 4.08 -6.63
C SER A 130 38.10 3.45 -7.10
N SER A 131 38.14 2.32 -7.80
CA SER A 131 36.93 1.59 -8.22
C SER A 131 36.12 1.09 -7.03
N GLY A 132 36.78 0.67 -5.94
CA GLY A 132 36.12 0.32 -4.69
C GLY A 132 35.46 1.53 -4.03
N ALA A 133 36.20 2.63 -3.90
CA ALA A 133 35.68 3.87 -3.32
C ALA A 133 34.47 4.41 -4.10
N TYR A 134 34.50 4.37 -5.43
CA TYR A 134 33.36 4.76 -6.26
C TYR A 134 32.16 3.82 -6.10
N GLN A 135 32.38 2.52 -5.92
CA GLN A 135 31.29 1.57 -5.67
C GLN A 135 30.62 1.81 -4.32
N GLU A 136 31.40 2.11 -3.28
CA GLU A 136 30.88 2.48 -1.96
C GLU A 136 30.09 3.81 -2.01
N LEU A 137 30.66 4.83 -2.67
CA LEU A 137 30.00 6.12 -2.87
C LEU A 137 28.69 5.98 -3.64
N ALA A 138 28.66 5.14 -4.67
CA ALA A 138 27.44 4.88 -5.44
C ALA A 138 26.35 4.22 -4.57
N ALA A 139 26.72 3.29 -3.69
CA ALA A 139 25.78 2.66 -2.77
C ALA A 139 25.20 3.65 -1.75
N GLU A 140 26.03 4.54 -1.20
CA GLU A 140 25.58 5.61 -0.30
C GLU A 140 24.66 6.60 -1.02
N ALA A 141 25.00 7.01 -2.24
CA ALA A 141 24.19 7.90 -3.06
C ALA A 141 22.81 7.28 -3.37
N ASP A 142 22.75 5.99 -3.68
CA ASP A 142 21.48 5.27 -3.88
C ASP A 142 20.66 5.22 -2.58
N GLY A 143 21.30 5.06 -1.42
CA GLY A 143 20.65 5.15 -0.11
C GLY A 143 20.06 6.53 0.19
N LEU A 144 20.80 7.60 -0.10
CA LEU A 144 20.31 8.97 0.05
C LEU A 144 19.16 9.28 -0.92
N ARG A 145 19.25 8.82 -2.16
CA ARG A 145 18.17 8.95 -3.15
C ARG A 145 16.87 8.34 -2.64
N ASP A 146 16.94 7.23 -1.93
CA ASP A 146 15.76 6.58 -1.35
C ASP A 146 15.14 7.36 -0.21
N GLN A 147 15.99 7.87 0.69
CA GLN A 147 15.53 8.73 1.78
C GLN A 147 14.82 9.98 1.23
N VAL A 148 15.41 10.63 0.21
CA VAL A 148 14.81 11.80 -0.44
C VAL A 148 13.50 11.43 -1.14
N THR A 149 13.46 10.32 -1.87
CA THR A 149 12.22 9.86 -2.54
C THR A 149 11.12 9.56 -1.51
N GLY A 150 11.48 8.93 -0.39
CA GLY A 150 10.59 8.68 0.74
C GLY A 150 10.07 9.98 1.36
N LEU A 151 10.94 10.96 1.59
CA LEU A 151 10.56 12.27 2.12
C LEU A 151 9.65 13.05 1.17
N GLN A 152 9.91 13.02 -0.14
CA GLN A 152 9.04 13.64 -1.15
C GLN A 152 7.68 12.94 -1.23
N SER A 153 7.64 11.62 -1.07
CA SER A 153 6.39 10.85 -0.98
C SER A 153 5.60 11.26 0.27
N PHE A 154 6.27 11.31 1.43
CA PHE A 154 5.68 11.77 2.68
C PHE A 154 5.12 13.20 2.56
N ALA A 155 5.92 14.13 2.04
CA ALA A 155 5.49 15.52 1.85
C ALA A 155 4.27 15.62 0.91
N ARG A 156 4.25 14.88 -0.21
CA ARG A 156 3.08 14.86 -1.10
C ARG A 156 1.83 14.31 -0.42
N ASN A 157 1.98 13.24 0.36
CA ASN A 157 0.84 12.60 1.01
C ASN A 157 0.33 13.43 2.20
N VAL A 158 1.21 13.94 3.06
CA VAL A 158 0.83 14.70 4.25
C VAL A 158 0.47 16.14 3.93
N CYS A 159 1.31 16.84 3.15
CA CYS A 159 1.05 18.24 2.79
C CYS A 159 0.00 18.37 1.67
N GLY A 160 -0.18 17.34 0.84
CA GLY A 160 -1.21 17.30 -0.21
C GLY A 160 -2.58 16.77 0.25
N ALA A 161 -2.66 16.04 1.36
CA ALA A 161 -3.92 15.51 1.91
C ALA A 161 -4.96 16.60 2.25
N GLY A 162 -4.56 17.87 2.39
CA GLY A 162 -5.47 19.00 2.59
C GLY A 162 -6.02 19.65 1.31
N LYS A 163 -5.51 19.32 0.11
CA LYS A 163 -5.90 19.99 -1.15
C LYS A 163 -7.06 19.33 -1.88
N THR A 164 -7.44 18.09 -1.54
CA THR A 164 -8.53 17.36 -2.19
C THR A 164 -9.88 17.48 -1.48
N GLY A 165 -9.98 18.29 -0.42
CA GLY A 165 -11.23 18.54 0.32
C GLY A 165 -12.06 19.73 -0.18
N GLY A 166 -11.67 20.38 -1.28
CA GLY A 166 -12.30 21.61 -1.78
C GLY A 166 -13.02 21.42 -3.11
N ALA A 167 -14.07 20.60 -3.12
CA ALA A 167 -15.23 20.71 -4.04
C ALA A 167 -16.17 19.53 -3.78
N VAL A 168 -17.21 19.77 -2.97
CA VAL A 168 -18.48 19.08 -3.13
C VAL A 168 -19.52 20.19 -3.06
N ASP A 169 -20.29 20.33 -4.14
CA ASP A 169 -21.33 21.34 -4.35
C ASP A 169 -22.30 21.49 -3.18
#